data_AF-A0A0Q8STW6-F1
#
_entry.id   AF-A0A0Q8STW6-F1
#
_cell.length_a   1.000
_cell.length_b   1.000
_cell.length_c   1.000
_cell.angle_alpha   90.00
_cell.angle_beta   90.00
_cell.angle_gamma   90.00
#
_symmetry.space_group_name_H-M   'P 1'
#
loop_
_entity.id
_entity.type
_entity.pdbx_description
1 polymer ?
#
loop_
_entity_poly.entity_id
_entity_poly.type
_entity_poly.pdbx_seq_one_letter_code
_entity_poly.pdbx_strand_id
1 'polypeptide(L)'
;MGDTLALACAAAACLLALVHWAQATATRAWGDVLAGPPTQRKAWGLALATLALQATAATMAAGPAAGIAIALASWMVLGWGLVLAMNQWPKGSLRWARRIGAVGWAGCVLGLLIHALAW
;
A
#
# COMPACT_ATOMS: atom_id res chain seq x y z
N MET A 1 -16.45 -11.06 11.69
CA MET A 1 -16.35 -9.62 11.32
C MET A 1 -14.90 -9.10 11.37
N GLY A 2 -13.92 -9.84 11.90
CA GLY A 2 -12.50 -9.44 11.92
C GLY A 2 -11.77 -9.61 10.58
N ASP A 3 -12.07 -10.68 9.82
CA ASP A 3 -11.29 -11.03 8.62
C ASP A 3 -11.48 -10.04 7.47
N THR A 4 -12.71 -9.56 7.24
CA THR A 4 -12.99 -8.55 6.22
C THR A 4 -12.29 -7.23 6.49
N LEU A 5 -12.18 -6.85 7.77
CA LEU A 5 -11.51 -5.62 8.19
C LEU A 5 -9.99 -5.77 8.08
N ALA A 6 -9.44 -6.94 8.43
CA ALA A 6 -8.04 -7.28 8.22
C ALA A 6 -7.66 -7.25 6.73
N LEU A 7 -8.50 -7.81 5.85
CA LEU A 7 -8.30 -7.78 4.40
C LEU A 7 -8.42 -6.37 3.83
N ALA A 8 -9.33 -5.53 4.34
CA ALA A 8 -9.45 -4.13 3.94
C ALA A 8 -8.23 -3.31 4.39
N CYS A 9 -7.74 -3.52 5.61
CA CYS A 9 -6.50 -2.92 6.11
C CYS A 9 -5.29 -3.37 5.28
N ALA A 10 -5.21 -4.66 4.98
CA ALA A 10 -4.21 -5.22 4.08
C ALA A 10 -4.28 -4.51 2.74
N ALA A 11 -5.41 -4.54 2.03
CA ALA A 11 -5.55 -3.86 0.75
C ALA A 11 -5.18 -2.36 0.81
N ALA A 12 -5.62 -1.63 1.84
CA ALA A 12 -5.32 -0.21 2.00
C ALA A 12 -3.81 0.08 2.19
N ALA A 13 -3.05 -0.81 2.81
CA ALA A 13 -1.64 -0.58 3.15
C ALA A 13 -0.74 -0.32 1.92
N CYS A 14 -1.05 -0.86 0.72
CA CYS A 14 -0.25 -0.62 -0.48
C CYS A 14 -0.27 0.84 -0.92
N LEU A 15 -1.30 1.62 -0.55
CA LEU A 15 -1.38 3.04 -0.86
C LEU A 15 -0.19 3.83 -0.30
N LEU A 16 0.37 3.41 0.84
CA LEU A 16 1.57 4.04 1.39
C LEU A 16 2.78 3.88 0.46
N ALA A 17 3.01 2.67 -0.06
CA ALA A 17 4.09 2.42 -0.99
C ALA A 17 3.84 3.08 -2.34
N LEU A 18 2.60 3.02 -2.85
CA LEU A 18 2.20 3.66 -4.10
C LEU A 18 2.38 5.19 -4.05
N VAL A 19 2.09 5.84 -2.92
CA VAL A 19 2.38 7.27 -2.72
C VAL A 19 3.87 7.56 -2.82
N HIS A 20 4.72 6.77 -2.17
CA HIS A 20 6.17 6.97 -2.22
C HIS A 20 6.73 6.67 -3.62
N TRP A 21 6.17 5.68 -4.30
CA TRP A 21 6.51 5.36 -5.68
C TRP A 21 6.12 6.48 -6.65
N ALA A 22 4.92 7.05 -6.49
CA ALA A 22 4.43 8.18 -7.27
C ALA A 22 5.26 9.46 -7.06
N GLN A 23 5.90 9.61 -5.90
CA GLN A 23 6.84 10.70 -5.60
C GLN A 23 8.26 10.43 -6.12
N ALA A 24 8.62 9.15 -6.30
CA ALA A 24 9.93 8.76 -6.82
C ALA A 24 9.99 8.67 -8.36
N THR A 25 8.84 8.76 -9.03
CA THR A 25 8.74 8.66 -10.49
C THR A 25 8.52 10.04 -11.11
N ALA A 26 9.23 10.32 -12.21
CA ALA A 26 8.95 11.50 -13.01
C ALA A 26 7.58 11.31 -13.67
N THR A 27 6.58 12.07 -13.22
CA THR A 27 5.30 12.17 -13.91
C THR A 27 5.10 13.61 -14.34
N ARG A 28 4.50 13.82 -15.51
CA ARG A 28 4.17 15.16 -16.03
C ARG A 28 3.42 16.03 -15.01
N ALA A 29 2.66 15.40 -14.11
CA ALA A 29 1.91 16.07 -13.05
C ALA A 29 2.79 16.80 -12.02
N TRP A 30 4.09 16.49 -11.94
CA TRP A 30 5.03 17.07 -10.98
C TRP A 30 5.90 18.18 -11.54
N GLY A 31 5.90 18.39 -12.85
CA GLY A 31 6.66 19.45 -13.50
C GLY A 31 8.16 19.20 -13.68
N ASP A 32 8.81 18.28 -12.94
CA ASP A 32 10.29 18.24 -12.90
C ASP A 32 10.97 16.87 -12.66
N VAL A 33 12.31 16.92 -12.84
CA VAL A 33 13.39 15.91 -12.85
C VAL A 33 13.14 14.63 -12.03
N LEU A 34 13.47 13.48 -12.65
CA LEU A 34 13.48 12.16 -12.02
C LEU A 34 14.10 12.19 -10.63
N ALA A 35 13.40 11.60 -9.65
CA ALA A 35 13.95 11.41 -8.33
C ALA A 35 15.23 10.57 -8.44
N GLY A 36 16.30 10.98 -7.76
CA GLY A 36 17.60 10.32 -7.88
C GLY A 36 17.59 8.84 -7.41
N PRO A 37 18.70 8.11 -7.61
CA PRO A 37 18.85 6.73 -7.17
C PRO A 37 18.45 6.45 -5.70
N PRO A 38 18.75 7.32 -4.70
CA PRO A 38 18.41 7.02 -3.31
C PRO A 38 16.90 7.06 -3.03
N THR A 39 16.15 7.98 -3.66
CA THR A 39 14.70 8.06 -3.50
C THR A 39 14.00 6.88 -4.17
N GLN A 40 14.50 6.43 -5.32
CA GLN A 40 14.00 5.23 -5.99
C GLN A 40 14.26 3.95 -5.17
N ARG A 41 15.46 3.80 -4.59
CA ARG A 41 15.77 2.68 -3.68
C ARG A 41 14.85 2.66 -2.45
N LYS A 42 14.59 3.84 -1.86
CA LYS A 42 13.65 3.97 -0.74
C LYS A 42 12.23 3.55 -1.13
N ALA A 43 11.76 3.97 -2.31
CA ALA A 43 10.43 3.59 -2.80
C ALA A 43 10.32 2.08 -3.04
N TRP A 44 11.36 1.45 -3.61
CA TRP A 44 11.43 -0.01 -3.73
C TRP A 44 11.42 -0.72 -2.38
N GLY A 45 12.23 -0.26 -1.42
CA GLY A 45 12.27 -0.84 -0.08
C GLY A 45 10.90 -0.79 0.60
N LEU A 46 10.19 0.34 0.48
CA LEU A 46 8.83 0.49 1.00
C LEU A 46 7.83 -0.41 0.26
N ALA A 47 7.96 -0.55 -1.05
CA ALA A 47 7.10 -1.43 -1.84
C ALA A 47 7.25 -2.89 -1.44
N LEU A 48 8.48 -3.38 -1.30
CA LEU A 48 8.75 -4.74 -0.85
C LEU A 48 8.26 -4.97 0.58
N ALA A 49 8.55 -4.03 1.50
CA ALA A 49 8.12 -4.14 2.89
C ALA A 49 6.58 -4.15 3.04
N THR A 50 5.88 -3.29 2.30
CA THR A 50 4.42 -3.25 2.33
C THR A 50 3.80 -4.49 1.69
N LEU A 51 4.35 -4.97 0.57
CA LEU A 51 3.88 -6.20 -0.07
C LEU A 51 4.05 -7.41 0.85
N ALA A 52 5.20 -7.52 1.52
CA ALA A 52 5.44 -8.57 2.51
C ALA A 52 4.42 -8.49 3.67
N LEU A 53 4.23 -7.31 4.25
CA LEU A 53 3.27 -7.09 5.33
C LEU A 53 1.82 -7.41 4.92
N GLN A 54 1.41 -7.00 3.73
CA GLN A 54 0.07 -7.29 3.21
C GLN A 54 -0.13 -8.77 2.95
N ALA A 55 0.85 -9.43 2.33
CA ALA A 55 0.77 -10.84 2.03
C ALA A 55 0.69 -11.68 3.32
N THR A 56 1.48 -11.36 4.35
CA THR A 56 1.40 -12.06 5.64
C THR A 56 0.07 -11.81 6.33
N ALA A 57 -0.36 -10.56 6.46
CA ALA A 57 -1.64 -10.22 7.11
C ALA A 57 -2.84 -10.85 6.39
N ALA A 58 -2.89 -10.79 5.06
CA ALA A 58 -3.98 -11.36 4.27
C ALA A 58 -3.95 -12.90 4.27
N THR A 59 -2.77 -13.51 4.29
CA THR A 59 -2.62 -14.97 4.38
C THR A 59 -3.12 -15.50 5.72
N MET A 60 -2.84 -14.79 6.81
CA MET A 60 -3.35 -15.16 8.14
C MET A 60 -4.88 -15.05 8.23
N ALA A 61 -5.48 -14.11 7.51
CA ALA A 61 -6.94 -13.88 7.54
C ALA A 61 -7.74 -14.78 6.57
N ALA A 62 -7.20 -15.08 5.38
CA ALA A 62 -7.96 -15.73 4.29
C ALA A 62 -7.29 -16.99 3.72
N GLY A 63 -6.13 -17.38 4.24
CA GLY A 63 -5.31 -18.46 3.71
C GLY A 63 -4.38 -18.01 2.57
N PRO A 64 -3.39 -18.85 2.19
CA PRO A 64 -2.25 -18.44 1.38
C PRO A 64 -2.61 -18.02 -0.06
N ALA A 65 -3.44 -18.82 -0.75
CA ALA A 65 -3.82 -18.50 -2.13
C ALA A 65 -4.63 -17.20 -2.21
N ALA A 66 -5.63 -17.05 -1.34
CA ALA A 66 -6.48 -15.85 -1.29
C ALA A 66 -5.68 -14.62 -0.84
N GLY A 67 -4.81 -14.76 0.16
CA GLY A 67 -3.99 -13.66 0.68
C GLY A 67 -3.07 -13.06 -0.38
N ILE A 68 -2.37 -13.90 -1.14
CA ILE A 68 -1.49 -13.46 -2.24
C ILE A 68 -2.32 -12.80 -3.35
N ALA A 69 -3.45 -13.41 -3.74
CA ALA A 69 -4.32 -12.86 -4.78
C ALA A 69 -4.86 -11.47 -4.39
N ILE A 70 -5.27 -11.27 -3.14
CA ILE A 70 -5.75 -9.98 -2.62
C ILE A 70 -4.64 -8.95 -2.60
N ALA A 71 -3.42 -9.33 -2.19
CA ALA A 71 -2.28 -8.44 -2.26
C ALA A 71 -2.08 -7.95 -3.70
N LEU A 72 -1.90 -8.85 -4.67
CA LEU A 72 -1.69 -8.48 -6.08
C LEU A 72 -2.85 -7.65 -6.66
N ALA A 73 -4.10 -8.07 -6.40
CA ALA A 73 -5.29 -7.37 -6.87
C ALA A 73 -5.36 -5.94 -6.29
N SER A 74 -5.04 -5.75 -5.01
CA SER A 74 -5.03 -4.43 -4.38
C SER A 74 -4.01 -3.50 -5.02
N TRP A 75 -2.80 -3.99 -5.32
CA TRP A 75 -1.76 -3.21 -5.99
C TRP A 75 -2.17 -2.77 -7.40
N MET A 76 -2.81 -3.65 -8.16
CA MET A 76 -3.33 -3.34 -9.50
C MET A 76 -4.48 -2.33 -9.44
N VAL A 77 -5.52 -2.62 -8.66
CA VAL A 77 -6.74 -1.81 -8.61
C VAL A 77 -6.49 -0.44 -7.96
N LEU A 78 -5.83 -0.40 -6.80
CA LEU A 78 -5.53 0.85 -6.12
C LEU A 78 -4.39 1.62 -6.79
N GLY A 79 -3.42 0.93 -7.39
CA GLY A 79 -2.40 1.57 -8.22
C GLY A 79 -3.01 2.27 -9.42
N TRP A 80 -3.85 1.57 -10.18
CA TRP A 80 -4.59 2.14 -11.31
C TRP A 80 -5.49 3.30 -10.86
N GLY A 81 -6.28 3.11 -9.81
CA GLY A 81 -7.17 4.14 -9.27
C GLY A 81 -6.40 5.38 -8.80
N LEU A 82 -5.23 5.21 -8.18
CA LEU A 82 -4.38 6.32 -7.77
C LEU A 82 -3.85 7.09 -8.98
N VAL A 83 -3.42 6.41 -10.05
CA VAL A 83 -2.97 7.06 -11.28
C VAL A 83 -4.08 7.92 -11.88
N LEU A 84 -5.30 7.37 -12.00
CA LEU A 84 -6.46 8.12 -12.49
C LEU A 84 -6.78 9.33 -11.59
N ALA A 85 -6.76 9.13 -10.28
CA ALA A 85 -7.03 10.19 -9.32
C ALA A 85 -5.93 11.28 -9.34
N MET A 86 -4.68 10.92 -9.60
CA MET A 86 -3.58 11.86 -9.73
C MET A 86 -3.66 12.71 -11.01
N ASN A 87 -4.20 12.18 -12.10
CA ASN A 87 -4.43 12.94 -13.33
C ASN A 87 -5.47 14.05 -13.14
N GLN A 88 -6.40 13.87 -12.20
CA GLN A 88 -7.47 14.83 -11.93
C GLN A 88 -7.11 15.78 -10.76
N TRP A 89 -6.60 15.23 -9.64
CA TRP A 89 -6.37 15.96 -8.38
C TRP A 89 -5.06 15.55 -7.69
N PRO A 90 -3.87 15.85 -8.24
CA PRO A 90 -2.60 15.25 -7.82
C PRO A 90 -2.29 15.42 -6.33
N LYS A 91 -2.35 16.66 -5.82
CA LYS A 91 -2.05 16.97 -4.41
C LYS A 91 -3.09 16.38 -3.44
N GLY A 92 -4.37 16.37 -3.83
CA GLY A 92 -5.47 15.86 -3.02
C GLY A 92 -5.41 14.34 -2.89
N SER A 93 -5.24 13.65 -4.02
CA SER A 93 -5.21 12.20 -4.12
C SER A 93 -4.09 11.59 -3.27
N LEU A 94 -2.89 12.18 -3.29
CA LEU A 94 -1.78 11.66 -2.48
C LEU A 94 -1.93 11.91 -0.99
N ARG A 95 -2.53 13.05 -0.60
CA ARG A 95 -2.81 13.32 0.81
C ARG A 95 -3.75 12.27 1.38
N TRP A 96 -4.83 11.97 0.66
CA TRP A 96 -5.80 10.95 1.08
C TRP A 96 -5.23 9.54 0.98
N ALA A 97 -4.55 9.19 -0.11
CA ALA A 97 -3.90 7.89 -0.26
C ALA A 97 -2.87 7.64 0.86
N ARG A 98 -2.11 8.66 1.28
CA ARG A 98 -1.18 8.55 2.40
C ARG A 98 -1.90 8.30 3.72
N ARG A 99 -3.01 9.01 3.98
CA ARG A 99 -3.81 8.82 5.20
C ARG A 99 -4.44 7.44 5.26
N ILE A 100 -5.09 7.01 4.17
CA ILE A 100 -5.72 5.69 4.08
C ILE A 100 -4.68 4.59 4.19
N GLY A 101 -3.54 4.74 3.49
CA GLY A 101 -2.44 3.80 3.56
C GLY A 101 -1.84 3.69 4.96
N ALA A 102 -1.69 4.80 5.68
CA ALA A 102 -1.20 4.79 7.06
C ALA A 102 -2.14 4.05 8.01
N VAL A 103 -3.45 4.26 7.87
CA VAL A 103 -4.46 3.52 8.63
C VAL A 103 -4.42 2.03 8.29
N GLY A 104 -4.33 1.67 7.00
CA GLY A 104 -4.22 0.28 6.57
C GLY A 104 -2.97 -0.42 7.11
N TRP A 105 -1.82 0.25 7.05
CA TRP A 105 -0.56 -0.27 7.56
C TRP A 105 -0.59 -0.46 9.08
N ALA A 106 -1.08 0.55 9.83
CA ALA A 106 -1.25 0.44 11.27
C ALA A 106 -2.21 -0.72 11.64
N GLY A 107 -3.30 -0.88 10.89
CA GLY A 107 -4.23 -2.01 11.05
C GLY A 107 -3.58 -3.37 10.83
N CYS A 108 -2.73 -3.51 9.81
CA CYS A 108 -1.98 -4.75 9.56
C CYS A 108 -1.01 -5.08 10.70
N VAL A 109 -0.21 -4.09 11.14
CA VAL A 109 0.74 -4.28 12.24
C VAL A 109 0.03 -4.65 13.52
N LEU A 110 -1.05 -3.92 13.87
CA LEU A 110 -1.83 -4.22 15.06
C LEU A 110 -2.46 -5.61 14.99
N GLY A 111 -3.03 -6.00 13.85
CA GLY A 111 -3.61 -7.32 13.64
C GLY A 111 -2.60 -8.45 13.82
N LEU A 112 -1.38 -8.28 13.26
CA LEU A 112 -0.30 -9.24 13.42
C LEU A 112 0.22 -9.31 14.86
N LEU A 113 0.34 -8.17 15.57
CA LEU A 113 0.75 -8.14 16.97
C LEU A 113 -0.26 -8.84 17.87
N ILE A 114 -1.56 -8.57 17.66
CA ILE A 114 -2.62 -9.24 18.41
C ILE A 114 -2.59 -10.75 18.14
N HIS A 115 -2.40 -11.15 16.88
CA HIS A 115 -2.28 -12.58 16.54
C HIS A 115 -1.06 -13.21 17.22
N ALA A 116 0.08 -12.54 17.22
CA ALA A 116 1.31 -13.02 17.86
C ALA A 116 1.22 -13.09 19.39
N LEU A 117 0.43 -12.23 20.03
CA LEU A 117 0.21 -12.21 21.48
C LEU A 117 -0.88 -13.18 21.96
N ALA A 118 -1.76 -13.62 21.05
CA ALA A 118 -2.82 -14.58 21.33
C ALA A 118 -2.34 -16.05 21.26
N TRP A 119 -1.07 -16.26 20.89
CA TRP A 119 -0.34 -17.52 20.91
C TRP A 119 0.69 -17.50 22.04
#